data_AF-A0A976CLS3-F1
#
_entry.id   AF-A0A976CLS3-F1
#
_cell.length_a   1.000
_cell.length_b   1.000
_cell.length_c   1.000
_cell.angle_alpha   90.00
_cell.angle_beta   90.00
_cell.angle_gamma   90.00
#
_symmetry.space_group_name_H-M   'P 1'
#
loop_
_entity.id
_entity.type
_entity.pdbx_description
1 polymer ?
#
loop_
_entity_poly.entity_id
_entity_poly.type
_entity_poly.pdbx_seq_one_letter_code
_entity_poly.pdbx_strand_id
1 'polypeptide(L)' 'MKLPNGDRAEVSLQKLVGYCLNPEHSHGKHKARVFASVLGITANNAEVLRELIQKAAIEGEVVQE' A
#
# COMPACT_ATOMS: atom_id res chain seq x y z
N MET A 1 -0.84 11.89 5.30
CA MET A 1 -0.50 12.79 6.44
C MET A 1 0.62 12.16 7.24
N LYS A 2 1.53 12.97 7.79
CA LYS A 2 2.66 12.47 8.60
C LYS A 2 2.11 11.83 9.88
N LEU A 3 2.49 10.59 10.14
CA LEU A 3 2.10 9.90 11.36
C LEU A 3 3.04 10.28 12.52
N PRO A 4 2.53 10.42 13.74
CA PRO A 4 3.39 10.47 14.92
C PRO A 4 4.17 9.14 15.02
N ASN A 5 5.50 9.22 15.16
CA ASN A 5 6.40 8.06 15.15
C ASN A 5 6.27 7.19 13.88
N GLY A 6 6.14 7.82 12.70
CA GLY A 6 5.97 7.11 11.42
C GLY A 6 7.08 6.10 11.11
N ASP A 7 8.29 6.30 11.64
CA ASP A 7 9.43 5.38 11.57
C ASP A 7 9.17 4.04 12.28
N ARG A 8 8.19 3.99 13.19
CA ARG A 8 7.76 2.79 13.92
C ARG A 8 6.49 2.16 13.34
N ALA A 9 5.97 2.68 12.21
CA ALA A 9 4.75 2.16 11.61
C ALA A 9 4.97 0.77 11.01
N GLU A 10 4.14 -0.19 11.40
CA GLU A 10 4.15 -1.53 10.83
C GLU A 10 3.25 -1.61 9.58
N VAL A 11 3.82 -2.05 8.47
CA VAL A 11 3.08 -2.30 7.23
C VAL A 11 3.22 -3.78 6.84
N SER A 12 2.27 -4.60 7.26
CA SER A 12 2.27 -6.04 7.01
C SER A 12 2.08 -6.36 5.53
N LEU A 13 3.05 -7.07 4.95
CA LEU A 13 2.97 -7.57 3.57
C LEU A 13 1.79 -8.54 3.37
N GLN A 14 1.49 -9.35 4.39
CA GLN A 14 0.35 -10.27 4.35
C GLN A 14 -0.98 -9.53 4.18
N LYS A 15 -1.15 -8.38 4.83
CA LYS A 15 -2.35 -7.53 4.68
C LYS A 15 -2.38 -6.84 3.32
N LEU A 16 -1.23 -6.46 2.77
CA LEU A 16 -1.15 -5.91 1.42
C LEU A 16 -1.60 -6.96 0.40
N VAL A 17 -0.97 -8.13 0.38
CA VAL A 17 -1.26 -9.18 -0.62
C VAL A 17 -2.60 -9.85 -0.40
N GLY A 18 -2.97 -10.18 0.85
CA GLY A 18 -4.18 -10.93 1.17
C GLY A 18 -5.46 -10.10 1.13
N TYR A 19 -5.37 -8.79 1.33
CA TYR A 19 -6.52 -7.88 1.38
C TYR A 19 -6.39 -6.73 0.38
N CYS A 20 -5.41 -5.85 0.54
CA CYS A 20 -5.37 -4.56 -0.15
C CYS A 20 -5.19 -4.67 -1.67
N LEU A 21 -4.35 -5.61 -2.10
CA LEU A 21 -3.96 -5.89 -3.48
C LEU A 21 -4.58 -7.19 -4.02
N ASN A 22 -5.54 -7.75 -3.28
CA ASN A 22 -6.22 -8.97 -3.67
C ASN A 22 -7.50 -8.65 -4.46
N PRO A 23 -7.55 -8.94 -5.78
CA PRO A 23 -8.76 -8.73 -6.59
C PRO A 23 -9.91 -9.66 -6.22
N GLU A 24 -9.63 -10.80 -5.56
CA GLU A 24 -10.63 -11.79 -5.16
C GLU A 24 -11.19 -11.53 -3.75
N HIS A 25 -10.59 -10.60 -2.98
CA HIS A 25 -11.07 -10.31 -1.64
C HIS A 25 -12.39 -9.53 -1.68
N SER A 26 -13.41 -10.04 -0.98
CA SER A 26 -14.78 -9.47 -0.92
C SER A 26 -14.83 -7.94 -0.78
N HIS A 27 -14.08 -7.40 0.18
CA HIS A 27 -13.92 -5.95 0.40
C HIS A 27 -12.66 -5.32 -0.22
N GLY A 28 -11.58 -6.09 -0.38
CA GLY A 28 -10.27 -5.60 -0.84
C GLY A 28 -10.20 -5.32 -2.34
N LYS A 29 -11.02 -6.01 -3.13
CA LYS A 29 -11.04 -5.95 -4.61
C LYS A 29 -11.11 -4.53 -5.19
N HIS A 30 -11.85 -3.63 -4.55
CA HIS A 30 -11.97 -2.24 -5.03
C HIS A 30 -10.67 -1.45 -4.82
N LYS A 31 -9.91 -1.73 -3.74
CA LYS A 31 -8.59 -1.15 -3.51
C LYS A 31 -7.59 -1.72 -4.51
N ALA A 32 -7.59 -3.04 -4.68
CA ALA A 32 -6.72 -3.74 -5.62
C ALA A 32 -6.88 -3.19 -7.05
N ARG A 33 -8.13 -2.96 -7.47
CA ARG A 33 -8.44 -2.34 -8.76
C ARG A 33 -7.81 -0.95 -8.91
N VAL A 34 -7.93 -0.08 -7.92
CA VAL A 34 -7.40 1.29 -7.98
C VAL A 34 -5.87 1.29 -7.99
N PHE A 35 -5.23 0.50 -7.11
CA PHE A 35 -3.78 0.37 -7.08
C PHE A 35 -3.24 -0.14 -8.42
N ALA A 36 -3.88 -1.15 -9.01
CA ALA A 36 -3.47 -1.66 -10.30
C ALA A 36 -3.69 -0.63 -11.43
N SER A 37 -4.85 0.04 -11.47
CA SER A 37 -5.20 0.93 -12.57
C SER A 37 -4.48 2.28 -12.55
N VAL A 38 -4.20 2.83 -11.36
CA VAL A 38 -3.60 4.17 -11.21
C VAL A 38 -2.09 4.07 -11.05
N LEU A 39 -1.60 3.08 -10.32
CA LEU A 39 -0.19 2.98 -9.90
C LEU A 39 0.55 1.78 -10.49
N GLY A 40 -0.14 0.88 -11.20
CA GLY A 40 0.47 -0.36 -11.71
C GLY A 40 0.89 -1.33 -10.60
N ILE A 41 0.37 -1.15 -9.38
CA ILE A 41 0.73 -1.96 -8.21
C ILE A 41 -0.28 -3.10 -8.04
N THR A 42 0.24 -4.31 -7.94
CA THR A 42 -0.47 -5.57 -7.74
C THR A 42 0.20 -6.38 -6.63
N ALA A 43 -0.36 -7.55 -6.29
CA ALA A 43 0.26 -8.46 -5.33
C ALA A 43 1.70 -8.87 -5.72
N ASN A 44 2.04 -8.89 -7.01
CA ASN A 44 3.36 -9.30 -7.51
C ASN A 44 4.48 -8.29 -7.21
N ASN A 45 4.12 -7.03 -6.96
CA ASN A 45 5.03 -5.94 -6.62
C ASN A 45 4.58 -5.20 -5.35
N ALA A 46 3.98 -5.94 -4.41
CA ALA A 46 3.43 -5.39 -3.17
C ALA A 46 4.46 -4.65 -2.29
N GLU A 47 5.74 -4.99 -2.42
CA GLU A 47 6.83 -4.32 -1.72
C GLU A 47 6.95 -2.83 -2.07
N VAL A 48 6.67 -2.46 -3.33
CA VAL A 48 6.64 -1.05 -3.76
C VAL A 48 5.62 -0.25 -2.95
N LEU A 49 4.42 -0.80 -2.75
CA LEU A 49 3.41 -0.15 -1.93
C LEU A 49 3.81 -0.08 -0.46
N ARG A 50 4.49 -1.12 0.05
CA ARG A 50 4.98 -1.13 1.44
C ARG A 50 5.95 0.04 1.67
N GLU A 51 6.91 0.21 0.78
CA GLU A 51 7.90 1.28 0.84
C GLU A 51 7.25 2.67 0.74
N LEU A 52 6.33 2.86 -0.20
CA LEU A 52 5.58 4.11 -0.34
C LEU A 52 4.78 4.43 0.93
N ILE A 53 4.07 3.46 1.52
CA ILE A 53 3.31 3.67 2.76
C ILE A 53 4.25 4.02 3.93
N GLN A 54 5.38 3.33 4.07
CA GLN A 54 6.37 3.62 5.12
C GLN A 54 6.95 5.03 4.96
N LYS A 55 7.32 5.42 3.74
CA LYS A 55 7.79 6.78 3.44
C LYS A 55 6.72 7.82 3.75
N ALA A 56 5.47 7.58 3.32
CA ALA A 56 4.35 8.47 3.63
C ALA A 56 4.03 8.55 5.13
N ALA A 57 4.27 7.49 5.91
CA ALA A 57 4.12 7.54 7.36
C ALA A 57 5.10 8.54 8.01
N ILE A 58 6.33 8.62 7.48
CA ILE A 58 7.39 9.50 8.01
C ILE A 58 7.27 10.93 7.46
N GLU A 59 7.03 11.08 6.16
CA GLU A 59 7.10 12.36 5.44
C GLU A 59 5.72 13.00 5.28
N GLY A 60 4.68 12.19 5.27
CA GLY A 60 3.29 12.60 5.24
C GLY A 60 2.61 12.51 3.87
N GLU A 61 3.34 12.77 2.80
CA GLU A 61 2.88 12.58 1.43
C GLU A 61 4.03 11.98 0.61
N VAL A 62 3.69 11.10 -0.33
CA VAL A 62 4.65 10.48 -1.24
C VAL A 62 4.03 10.46 -2.63
N VAL A 63 4.84 10.78 -3.64
CA VAL A 63 4.46 10.68 -5.05
C VAL A 63 5.25 9.54 -5.67
N GLN A 64 4.56 8.71 -6.45
CA GLN A 64 5.18 7.69 -7.29
C GLN A 64 5.37 8.33 -8.68
N GLU A 65 6.62 8.39 -9.14
CA GLU A 65 7.00 8.90 -10.47
C GLU A 65 6.62 7.93 -11.61
#